data_AF-A0ABD5DWC0-F1
#
_entry.id   AF-A0ABD5DWC0-F1
#
_cell.length_a   1.000
_cell.length_b   1.000
_cell.length_c   1.000
_cell.angle_alpha   90.00
_cell.angle_beta   90.00
_cell.angle_gamma   90.00
#
_symmetry.space_group_name_H-M   'P 1'
#
loop_
_entity.id
_entity.type
_entity.pdbx_description
1 polymer ?
#
loop_
_entity_poly.entity_id
_entity_poly.type
_entity_poly.pdbx_seq_one_letter_code
_entity_poly.pdbx_strand_id
1 'polypeptide(L)'
;LGMPALAITDFTNLCGLVKFYGTGHGAGIKPIVGADFHVQCDLLGDEFTELTVLAANNTGYQNLTLLISRAYQRGYGALGPW
;
A
#
# COMPACT_ATOMS: atom_id res chain seq x y z
N LEU A 1 15.37 -12.47 14.64
CA LEU A 1 13.92 -12.17 14.67
C LEU A 1 13.05 -13.36 14.30
N GLY A 2 13.50 -14.30 13.44
CA GLY A 2 12.78 -15.57 13.22
C GLY A 2 11.36 -15.41 12.66
N MET A 3 11.10 -14.31 11.94
CA MET A 3 9.76 -13.96 11.46
C MET A 3 9.47 -14.70 10.14
N PRO A 4 8.34 -15.42 10.03
CA PRO A 4 8.00 -16.20 8.83
C PRO A 4 7.45 -15.34 7.68
N ALA A 5 7.05 -14.10 7.96
CA ALA A 5 6.45 -13.19 7.00
C ALA A 5 6.83 -11.75 7.33
N LEU A 6 6.78 -10.88 6.31
CA LEU A 6 6.98 -9.44 6.46
C LEU A 6 6.01 -8.71 5.52
N ALA A 7 5.47 -7.58 5.96
CA ALA A 7 4.70 -6.68 5.12
C ALA A 7 5.54 -5.43 4.81
N ILE A 8 5.47 -4.95 3.57
CA ILE A 8 5.92 -3.59 3.21
C ILE A 8 4.68 -2.81 2.81
N THR A 9 4.53 -1.63 3.42
CA THR A 9 3.43 -0.69 3.19
C THR A 9 4.03 0.66 2.86
N ASP A 10 4.44 0.83 1.59
CA ASP A 10 4.96 2.12 1.14
C ASP A 10 3.81 3.14 1.00
N PHE A 11 4.11 4.43 1.15
CA PHE A 11 3.11 5.49 1.04
C PHE A 11 2.58 5.63 -0.40
N THR A 12 1.30 5.29 -0.58
CA THR A 12 0.51 5.29 -1.82
C THR A 12 1.27 4.73 -3.03
N ASN A 13 2.15 3.73 -2.85
CA ASN A 13 2.88 3.14 -3.98
C ASN A 13 3.26 1.68 -3.75
N LEU A 14 3.69 1.02 -4.82
CA LEU A 14 4.19 -0.37 -4.82
C LEU A 14 5.56 -0.48 -5.51
N CYS A 15 6.35 0.60 -5.52
CA CYS A 15 7.62 0.66 -6.27
C CYS A 15 8.65 -0.35 -5.74
N GLY A 16 8.64 -0.63 -4.44
CA GLY A 16 9.52 -1.63 -3.81
C GLY A 16 9.12 -3.09 -4.07
N LEU A 17 7.92 -3.34 -4.61
CA LEU A 17 7.30 -4.67 -4.59
C LEU A 17 8.12 -5.75 -5.31
N VAL A 18 8.62 -5.46 -6.51
CA VAL A 18 9.37 -6.46 -7.30
C VAL A 18 10.64 -6.91 -6.59
N LYS A 19 11.38 -5.95 -6.02
CA LYS A 19 12.59 -6.24 -5.24
C LYS A 19 12.23 -7.01 -3.97
N PHE A 20 11.20 -6.57 -3.26
CA PHE A 20 10.74 -7.19 -2.02
C PHE A 20 10.32 -8.64 -2.22
N TYR A 21 9.59 -8.93 -3.29
CA TYR A 21 9.15 -10.28 -3.60
C TYR A 21 10.34 -11.20 -3.88
N GLY A 22 11.30 -10.74 -4.69
CA GLY A 22 12.51 -11.51 -5.01
C GLY A 22 13.41 -11.77 -3.81
N THR A 23 13.72 -10.72 -3.03
CA THR A 23 14.61 -10.84 -1.87
C THR A 23 13.94 -11.57 -0.70
N GLY A 24 12.68 -11.26 -0.40
CA GLY A 24 11.92 -11.90 0.67
C GLY A 24 11.73 -13.39 0.41
N HIS A 25 11.32 -13.75 -0.81
CA HIS A 25 11.18 -15.15 -1.18
C HIS A 25 12.52 -15.90 -1.16
N GLY A 26 13.60 -15.29 -1.66
CA GLY A 26 14.94 -15.87 -1.59
C GLY A 26 15.46 -16.08 -0.17
N ALA A 27 15.00 -15.28 0.79
CA ALA A 27 15.28 -15.43 2.21
C ALA A 27 14.32 -16.38 2.96
N GLY A 28 13.36 -17.01 2.25
CA GLY A 28 12.35 -17.89 2.85
C GLY A 28 11.29 -17.16 3.67
N ILE A 29 11.17 -15.83 3.51
CA ILE A 29 10.17 -15.01 4.20
C ILE A 29 8.98 -14.81 3.27
N LYS A 30 7.76 -15.00 3.77
CA LYS A 30 6.54 -14.72 3.01
C LYS A 30 6.34 -13.20 2.85
N PRO A 31 6.41 -12.64 1.64
CA PRO A 31 6.11 -11.22 1.42
C PRO A 31 4.60 -10.98 1.49
N ILE A 32 4.19 -9.96 2.24
CA ILE A 32 2.82 -9.45 2.32
C ILE A 32 2.83 -8.06 1.67
N VAL A 33 1.93 -7.85 0.72
CA VAL A 33 1.87 -6.61 -0.05
C VAL A 33 0.86 -5.67 0.60
N GLY A 34 1.25 -4.42 0.80
CA GLY A 34 0.35 -3.36 1.20
C GLY A 34 0.83 -1.99 0.78
N ALA A 35 0.01 -0.97 1.07
CA ALA A 35 0.37 0.43 0.92
C ALA A 35 -0.39 1.24 1.99
N ASP A 36 0.24 2.33 2.41
CA ASP A 36 -0.38 3.30 3.33
C ASP A 36 -1.01 4.44 2.53
N PHE A 37 -2.17 4.92 2.98
CA PHE A 37 -2.93 5.96 2.30
C PHE A 37 -3.31 7.07 3.29
N HIS A 38 -3.37 8.29 2.77
CA HIS A 38 -4.17 9.33 3.38
C HIS A 38 -5.60 9.22 2.85
N VAL A 39 -6.56 9.12 3.76
CA VAL A 39 -7.97 8.95 3.44
C VAL A 39 -8.75 10.12 4.03
N GLN A 40 -9.55 10.74 3.16
CA GLN A 40 -10.54 11.74 3.52
C GLN A 40 -11.93 11.10 3.49
N CYS A 41 -12.78 11.45 4.45
CA CYS A 41 -14.18 11.01 4.47
C CYS A 41 -15.10 12.13 4.96
N ASP A 42 -16.34 12.14 4.48
CA ASP A 42 -17.32 13.19 4.77
C ASP A 42 -17.58 13.39 6.28
N LEU A 43 -17.39 12.34 7.07
CA LEU A 43 -17.56 12.35 8.54
C LEU A 43 -16.49 13.21 9.25
N LEU A 44 -15.28 13.29 8.70
CA LEU A 44 -14.15 14.03 9.26
C LEU A 44 -13.85 15.33 8.49
N GLY A 45 -14.65 15.64 7.46
CA GLY A 45 -14.50 16.85 6.65
C GLY A 45 -13.19 16.86 5.87
N ASP A 46 -12.34 17.85 6.11
CA ASP A 46 -11.06 18.07 5.43
C ASP A 46 -9.86 17.39 6.12
N GLU A 47 -10.10 16.65 7.19
CA GLU A 47 -9.05 15.93 7.90
C GLU A 47 -8.64 14.65 7.17
N PHE A 48 -7.34 14.47 6.98
CA PHE A 48 -6.77 13.23 6.45
C PHE A 48 -6.48 12.25 7.59
N THR A 49 -6.82 11.00 7.37
CA THR A 49 -6.50 9.88 8.26
C THR A 49 -5.56 8.89 7.58
N GLU A 50 -4.68 8.28 8.35
CA GLU A 50 -3.78 7.24 7.83
C GLU A 50 -4.48 5.89 7.83
N LEU A 51 -4.43 5.19 6.68
CA LEU A 51 -4.99 3.86 6.51
C LEU A 51 -3.99 2.94 5.82
N THR A 52 -3.62 1.87 6.52
CA THR A 52 -2.83 0.78 5.95
C THR A 52 -3.73 -0.25 5.28
N VAL A 53 -3.52 -0.52 4.00
CA VAL A 53 -4.28 -1.51 3.23
C VAL A 53 -3.38 -2.67 2.82
N LEU A 54 -3.78 -3.89 3.19
CA LEU A 54 -3.07 -5.12 2.84
C LEU A 54 -3.82 -5.92 1.77
N ALA A 55 -3.10 -6.40 0.77
CA ALA A 55 -3.63 -7.30 -0.25
C ALA A 55 -3.60 -8.75 0.24
N ALA A 56 -4.77 -9.27 0.64
CA ALA A 56 -4.89 -10.66 1.12
C ALA A 56 -4.76 -11.72 0.00
N ASN A 57 -5.06 -11.34 -1.24
CA ASN A 57 -5.03 -12.21 -2.41
C ASN A 57 -4.82 -11.38 -3.70
N ASN A 58 -4.71 -12.05 -4.86
CA ASN A 58 -4.48 -11.38 -6.14
C ASN A 58 -5.60 -10.41 -6.54
N THR A 59 -6.85 -10.69 -6.18
CA THR A 59 -7.96 -9.76 -6.39
C THR A 59 -7.76 -8.49 -5.55
N GLY A 60 -7.39 -8.64 -4.28
CA GLY A 60 -7.04 -7.52 -3.39
C GLY A 60 -5.84 -6.73 -3.92
N TYR A 61 -4.83 -7.40 -4.49
CA TYR A 61 -3.68 -6.75 -5.11
C TYR A 61 -4.06 -5.90 -6.33
N GLN A 62 -4.94 -6.43 -7.20
CA GLN A 62 -5.45 -5.67 -8.34
C GLN A 62 -6.26 -4.45 -7.88
N ASN A 63 -7.12 -4.62 -6.87
CA ASN A 63 -7.87 -3.51 -6.28
C ASN A 63 -6.96 -2.46 -5.63
N LEU A 64 -5.90 -2.89 -4.94
CA LEU A 64 -4.90 -2.00 -4.35
C LEU A 64 -4.17 -1.18 -5.43
N THR A 65 -3.79 -1.84 -6.53
CA THR A 65 -3.16 -1.19 -7.68
C THR A 65 -4.09 -0.13 -8.29
N LEU A 66 -5.40 -0.46 -8.42
CA LEU A 66 -6.40 0.47 -8.90
C LEU A 66 -6.62 1.66 -7.95
N LEU A 67 -6.63 1.43 -6.63
CA LEU A 67 -6.73 2.50 -5.63
C LEU A 67 -5.57 3.49 -5.74
N ILE A 68 -4.33 2.97 -5.80
CA ILE A 68 -3.12 3.79 -6.00
C ILE A 68 -3.24 4.60 -7.30
N SER A 69 -3.61 3.95 -8.39
CA SER A 69 -3.76 4.62 -9.68
C SER A 69 -4.82 5.73 -9.62
N ARG A 70 -5.96 5.50 -8.96
CA ARG A 70 -7.02 6.51 -8.79
C ARG A 70 -6.57 7.68 -7.92
N ALA A 71 -5.85 7.43 -6.83
CA ALA A 71 -5.33 8.48 -5.95
C ALA A 71 -4.38 9.41 -6.73
N TYR A 72 -3.49 8.87 -7.56
CA TYR A 72 -2.64 9.69 -8.43
C TYR A 72 -3.41 10.42 -9.54
N GLN A 73 -4.42 9.77 -10.15
CA GLN A 73 -5.20 10.36 -11.25
C GLN A 73 -6.11 11.51 -10.80
N ARG A 74 -6.57 11.52 -9.56
CA ARG A 74 -7.39 12.59 -8.99
C ARG A 74 -6.62 13.90 -8.76
N GLY A 75 -5.30 13.86 -8.89
CA GLY A 75 -4.42 14.95 -8.47
C GLY A 75 -4.08 14.85 -6.99
N TYR A 76 -3.10 15.63 -6.56
CA TYR A 76 -2.54 15.55 -5.22
C TYR A 76 -2.20 16.95 -4.69
N GLY A 77 -2.25 17.11 -3.38
CA GLY A 77 -1.78 18.32 -2.69
C GLY A 77 -0.36 18.17 -2.16
N ALA A 78 0.01 19.07 -1.25
CA ALA A 78 1.35 19.11 -0.67
C ALA A 78 1.73 17.85 0.14
N LEU A 79 0.74 17.08 0.60
CA LEU A 79 0.93 15.85 1.39
C LEU A 79 0.90 14.57 0.53
N GLY A 80 0.86 14.70 -0.79
CA GLY A 80 0.78 13.58 -1.72
C GLY A 80 -0.65 13.21 -2.13
N PRO A 81 -0.82 12.08 -2.85
CA PRO A 81 -2.11 11.64 -3.37
C PRO A 81 -3.03 11.09 -2.27
N TRP A 82 -4.32 11.38 -2.40
CA TRP A 82 -5.39 11.00 -1.47
C TRP A 82 -6.61 10.40 -2.20
#